data_AF-A0A428UI16-F1
#
_entry.id   AF-A0A428UI16-F1
#
_cell.length_a   1.000
_cell.length_b   1.000
_cell.length_c   1.000
_cell.angle_alpha   90.00
_cell.angle_beta   90.00
_cell.angle_gamma   90.00
#
_symmetry.space_group_name_H-M   'P 1'
#
loop_
_entity.id
_entity.type
_entity.pdbx_description
1 polymer ?
#
loop_
_entity_poly.entity_id
_entity_poly.type
_entity_poly.pdbx_seq_one_letter_code
_entity_poly.pdbx_strand_id
1 'polypeptide(L)'
;MVRLSLFRLPTKLRRRVRRNRMATLIALVVLVGLLVFPFYSAYCIYKPPRFLIGWLRRKYPDVLFEETTDQKIIALSIDDAPSAHTDEIMQVLQENDAHATFFVIGSQVEGRKDKLVKLVKNGHELGNHAMHDEPSRSLSNEQLLKEVHQVKAMLTEALGAVQLADA
;
A
#
# COMPACT_ATOMS: atom_id res chain seq x y z
N MET A 1 67.28 -13.87 -6.37
CA MET A 1 66.49 -12.88 -7.14
C MET A 1 66.33 -11.61 -6.31
N VAL A 2 67.09 -10.57 -6.66
CA VAL A 2 67.22 -9.33 -5.87
C VAL A 2 66.01 -8.41 -6.16
N ARG A 3 65.14 -8.18 -5.18
CA ARG A 3 64.07 -7.16 -5.27
C ARG A 3 64.71 -5.78 -5.13
N LEU A 4 65.01 -5.12 -6.26
CA LEU A 4 65.42 -3.71 -6.31
C LEU A 4 64.34 -2.84 -5.64
N SER A 5 64.69 -2.18 -4.53
CA SER A 5 63.77 -1.39 -3.70
C SER A 5 63.82 0.12 -4.00
N LEU A 6 64.18 0.48 -5.24
CA LEU A 6 64.56 1.85 -5.65
C LEU A 6 63.46 2.92 -5.51
N PHE A 7 62.21 2.56 -5.20
CA PHE A 7 61.12 3.51 -4.98
C PHE A 7 60.20 3.13 -3.81
N ARG A 8 60.77 2.80 -2.64
CA ARG A 8 59.98 2.67 -1.41
C ARG A 8 59.75 4.05 -0.77
N LEU A 9 58.55 4.60 -0.98
CA LEU A 9 58.06 5.77 -0.23
C LEU A 9 58.30 5.59 1.29
N PRO A 10 58.71 6.64 2.03
CA PRO A 10 58.90 6.60 3.47
C PRO A 10 57.67 6.03 4.17
N THR A 11 57.86 5.21 5.20
CA THR A 11 56.76 4.50 5.90
C THR A 11 55.65 5.45 6.38
N LYS A 12 56.01 6.65 6.85
CA LYS A 12 55.09 7.73 7.22
C LYS A 12 54.26 8.24 6.02
N LEU A 13 54.89 8.42 4.85
CA LEU A 13 54.22 8.85 3.62
C LEU A 13 53.28 7.76 3.07
N ARG A 14 53.71 6.49 3.08
CA ARG A 14 52.84 5.34 2.70
C ARG A 14 51.61 5.25 3.60
N ARG A 15 51.77 5.40 4.92
CA ARG A 15 50.65 5.41 5.88
C ARG A 15 49.69 6.57 5.61
N ARG A 16 50.20 7.79 5.32
CA ARG A 16 49.38 8.96 4.99
C ARG A 16 48.60 8.78 3.68
N VAL A 17 49.24 8.31 2.61
CA VAL A 17 48.58 8.04 1.32
C VAL A 17 47.54 6.94 1.45
N ARG A 18 47.84 5.85 2.16
CA ARG A 18 46.86 4.77 2.41
C ARG A 18 45.66 5.29 3.22
N ARG A 19 45.89 6.08 4.27
CA ARG A 19 44.82 6.68 5.09
C ARG A 19 43.93 7.60 4.25
N ASN A 20 44.52 8.46 3.42
CA ASN A 20 43.77 9.36 2.56
C ASN A 20 42.96 8.58 1.50
N ARG A 21 43.55 7.55 0.87
CA ARG A 21 42.84 6.67 -0.06
C ARG A 21 41.65 5.95 0.60
N MET A 22 41.85 5.43 1.81
CA MET A 22 40.75 4.79 2.57
C MET A 22 39.66 5.79 2.91
N ALA A 23 40.01 7.01 3.35
CA ALA A 23 39.04 8.07 3.62
C ALA A 23 38.25 8.46 2.36
N THR A 24 38.91 8.59 1.20
CA THR A 24 38.25 8.84 -0.08
C THR A 24 37.31 7.70 -0.47
N LEU A 25 37.72 6.44 -0.33
CA LEU A 25 36.86 5.29 -0.63
C LEU A 25 35.63 5.25 0.28
N ILE A 26 35.80 5.51 1.58
CA ILE A 26 34.68 5.60 2.53
C ILE A 26 33.74 6.75 2.13
N ALA A 27 34.28 7.93 1.81
CA ALA A 27 33.47 9.07 1.38
C ALA A 27 32.69 8.77 0.09
N LEU A 28 33.28 8.05 -0.87
CA LEU A 28 32.59 7.61 -2.09
C LEU A 28 31.49 6.59 -1.79
N VAL A 29 31.72 5.63 -0.91
CA VAL A 29 30.70 4.66 -0.49
C VAL A 29 29.54 5.36 0.21
N VAL A 30 29.85 6.32 1.10
CA VAL A 30 28.83 7.13 1.77
C VAL A 30 28.05 7.97 0.75
N LEU A 31 28.72 8.62 -0.20
CA LEU A 31 28.07 9.40 -1.25
C LEU A 31 27.15 8.53 -2.11
N VAL A 32 27.62 7.37 -2.56
CA VAL A 32 26.80 6.40 -3.31
C VAL A 32 25.62 5.94 -2.46
N GLY A 33 25.84 5.64 -1.17
CA GLY A 33 24.78 5.29 -0.24
C GLY A 33 23.72 6.40 -0.13
N LEU A 34 24.15 7.65 0.05
CA LEU A 34 23.24 8.82 0.12
C LEU A 34 22.47 9.04 -1.18
N LEU A 35 23.06 8.71 -2.33
CA LEU A 35 22.38 8.81 -3.62
C LEU A 35 21.40 7.65 -3.83
N VAL A 36 21.78 6.41 -3.52
CA VAL A 36 20.96 5.21 -3.76
C VAL A 36 19.82 5.06 -2.75
N PHE A 37 20.07 5.42 -1.49
CA PHE A 37 19.12 5.26 -0.40
C PHE A 37 17.73 5.89 -0.66
N PRO A 38 17.58 7.15 -1.11
CA PRO A 38 16.27 7.73 -1.37
C PRO A 38 15.52 7.00 -2.50
N PHE A 39 16.22 6.62 -3.59
CA PHE A 39 15.59 5.88 -4.68
C PHE A 39 15.17 4.47 -4.24
N TYR A 40 16.02 3.78 -3.47
CA TYR A 40 15.68 2.47 -2.91
C TYR A 40 14.54 2.56 -1.89
N SER A 41 14.48 3.62 -1.09
CA SER A 41 13.38 3.86 -0.15
C SER A 41 12.06 4.12 -0.88
N ALA A 42 12.07 4.98 -1.91
CA ALA A 42 10.90 5.19 -2.77
C ALA A 42 10.45 3.90 -3.47
N TYR A 43 11.41 3.09 -3.94
CA TYR A 43 11.11 1.78 -4.51
C TYR A 43 10.49 0.82 -3.49
N CYS A 44 10.96 0.81 -2.23
CA CYS A 44 10.37 -0.01 -1.17
C CYS A 44 8.94 0.41 -0.82
N ILE A 45 8.59 1.70 -0.98
CA ILE A 45 7.21 2.18 -0.80
C ILE A 45 6.33 1.68 -1.96
N TYR A 46 6.81 1.82 -3.20
CA TYR A 46 6.07 1.36 -4.39
C TYR A 46 5.94 -0.16 -4.45
N LYS A 47 6.99 -0.89 -4.07
CA LYS A 47 7.06 -2.35 -4.10
C LYS A 47 7.68 -2.86 -2.81
N PRO A 48 6.85 -3.09 -1.76
CA PRO A 48 7.32 -3.61 -0.49
C PRO A 48 8.16 -4.88 -0.67
N PRO A 49 9.27 -5.03 0.07
CA PRO A 49 10.10 -6.22 -0.04
C PRO A 49 9.31 -7.50 0.25
N ARG A 50 9.43 -8.53 -0.60
CA ARG A 50 8.66 -9.79 -0.47
C ARG A 50 8.84 -10.46 0.90
N PHE A 51 10.02 -10.36 1.50
CA PHE A 51 10.27 -10.93 2.84
C PHE A 51 9.44 -10.22 3.93
N LEU A 52 9.18 -8.91 3.78
CA LEU A 52 8.40 -8.12 4.73
C LEU A 52 6.92 -8.52 4.64
N ILE A 53 6.38 -8.60 3.41
CA ILE A 53 5.01 -9.09 3.18
C ILE A 53 4.86 -10.54 3.68
N GLY A 54 5.82 -11.41 3.40
CA GLY A 54 5.83 -12.79 3.89
C GLY A 54 5.96 -12.90 5.42
N TRP A 55 6.55 -11.91 6.09
CA TRP A 55 6.55 -11.82 7.55
C TRP A 55 5.20 -11.31 8.08
N LEU A 56 4.62 -10.27 7.49
CA LEU A 56 3.32 -9.72 7.85
C LEU A 56 2.21 -10.77 7.73
N ARG A 57 2.17 -11.50 6.60
CA ARG A 57 1.22 -12.60 6.37
C ARG A 57 1.30 -13.70 7.44
N ARG A 58 2.50 -14.03 7.91
CA ARG A 58 2.68 -15.01 9.00
C ARG A 58 2.26 -14.47 10.35
N LYS A 59 2.42 -13.16 10.57
CA LYS A 59 2.05 -12.51 11.83
C LYS A 59 0.54 -12.26 11.95
N TYR A 60 -0.12 -11.99 10.82
CA TYR A 60 -1.55 -11.69 10.73
C TYR A 60 -2.21 -12.64 9.71
N PRO A 61 -2.44 -13.92 10.08
CA PRO A 61 -2.95 -14.93 9.14
C PRO A 61 -4.37 -14.65 8.65
N ASP A 62 -5.15 -13.89 9.43
CA ASP A 62 -6.53 -13.50 9.08
C ASP A 62 -6.59 -12.28 8.14
N VAL A 63 -5.43 -11.71 7.77
CA VAL A 63 -5.34 -10.55 6.87
C VAL A 63 -4.77 -10.99 5.53
N LEU A 64 -5.54 -10.76 4.47
CA LEU A 64 -5.10 -11.00 3.10
C LEU A 64 -4.29 -9.79 2.59
N PHE A 65 -2.97 -9.97 2.45
CA PHE A 65 -2.07 -8.93 1.91
C PHE A 65 -1.85 -9.07 0.39
N GLU A 66 -1.70 -10.30 -0.09
CA GLU A 66 -1.52 -10.65 -1.50
C GLU A 66 -2.02 -12.09 -1.72
N GLU A 67 -2.54 -12.37 -2.90
CA GLU A 67 -2.95 -13.72 -3.32
C GLU A 67 -2.06 -14.21 -4.46
N THR A 68 -1.72 -15.51 -4.47
CA THR A 68 -0.91 -16.08 -5.55
C THR A 68 -1.81 -16.51 -6.69
N THR A 69 -1.56 -15.96 -7.88
CA THR A 69 -2.34 -16.23 -9.09
C THR A 69 -1.41 -16.47 -10.27
N ASP A 70 -1.83 -17.33 -11.19
CA ASP A 70 -1.20 -17.56 -12.49
C ASP A 70 -1.67 -16.55 -13.56
N GLN A 71 -2.66 -15.73 -13.23
CA GLN A 71 -3.21 -14.70 -14.10
C GLN A 71 -2.58 -13.33 -13.82
N LYS A 72 -2.53 -12.47 -14.83
CA LYS A 72 -2.08 -11.08 -14.68
C LYS A 72 -3.21 -10.20 -14.18
N ILE A 73 -3.59 -10.39 -12.92
CA ILE A 73 -4.66 -9.65 -12.26
C ILE A 73 -4.13 -8.81 -11.11
N ILE A 74 -4.81 -7.70 -10.84
CA ILE A 74 -4.60 -6.85 -9.66
C ILE A 74 -5.97 -6.55 -9.05
N ALA A 75 -6.04 -6.43 -7.72
CA ALA A 75 -7.23 -5.95 -7.03
C ALA A 75 -7.05 -4.46 -6.73
N LEU A 76 -7.84 -3.61 -7.36
CA LEU A 76 -7.87 -2.18 -7.05
C LEU A 76 -8.84 -1.93 -5.90
N SER A 77 -8.35 -1.36 -4.80
CA SER A 77 -9.16 -0.93 -3.66
C SER A 77 -9.18 0.59 -3.55
N ILE A 78 -10.35 1.15 -3.28
CA ILE A 78 -10.55 2.58 -3.07
C ILE A 78 -11.16 2.75 -1.68
N ASP A 79 -10.42 3.37 -0.76
CA ASP A 79 -10.88 3.63 0.59
C ASP A 79 -11.70 4.93 0.66
N ASP A 80 -12.36 5.14 1.79
CA ASP A 80 -13.11 6.35 2.13
C ASP A 80 -14.28 6.69 1.18
N ALA A 81 -14.93 5.66 0.62
CA ALA A 81 -16.16 5.83 -0.15
C ALA A 81 -17.41 5.94 0.76
N PRO A 82 -18.54 6.49 0.30
CA PRO A 82 -18.68 7.34 -0.88
C PRO A 82 -18.26 8.79 -0.59
N SER A 83 -17.60 9.42 -1.56
CA SER A 83 -17.18 10.82 -1.53
C SER A 83 -17.80 11.63 -2.67
N ALA A 84 -17.44 12.91 -2.77
CA ALA A 84 -17.81 13.74 -3.92
C ALA A 84 -17.24 13.18 -5.24
N HIS A 85 -16.09 12.51 -5.19
CA HIS A 85 -15.37 12.01 -6.36
C HIS A 85 -15.72 10.57 -6.75
N THR A 86 -16.55 9.87 -5.98
CA THR A 86 -16.90 8.47 -6.26
C THR A 86 -17.44 8.25 -7.68
N ASP A 87 -18.25 9.19 -8.20
CA ASP A 87 -18.82 9.06 -9.54
C ASP A 87 -17.74 9.28 -10.62
N GLU A 88 -16.82 10.23 -10.42
CA GLU A 88 -15.71 10.50 -11.33
C GLU A 88 -14.73 9.31 -11.37
N ILE A 89 -14.42 8.72 -10.21
CA ILE A 89 -13.59 7.51 -10.11
C ILE A 89 -14.27 6.33 -10.81
N MET A 90 -15.56 6.11 -10.54
CA MET A 90 -16.35 5.05 -11.19
C MET A 90 -16.37 5.23 -12.71
N GLN A 91 -16.53 6.45 -13.21
CA GLN A 91 -16.50 6.74 -14.64
C GLN A 91 -15.14 6.37 -15.26
N VAL A 92 -14.03 6.76 -14.64
CA VAL A 92 -12.68 6.39 -15.13
C VAL A 92 -12.49 4.88 -15.14
N LEU A 93 -12.97 4.15 -14.13
CA LEU A 93 -12.92 2.69 -14.10
C LEU A 93 -13.70 2.08 -15.26
N GLN A 94 -14.92 2.58 -15.50
CA GLN A 94 -15.77 2.13 -16.60
C GLN A 94 -15.14 2.39 -17.98
N GLU A 95 -14.52 3.56 -18.17
CA GLU A 95 -13.79 3.91 -19.41
C GLU A 95 -12.61 2.96 -19.70
N ASN A 96 -12.09 2.30 -18.66
CA ASN A 96 -10.96 1.38 -18.75
C ASN A 96 -11.37 -0.11 -18.61
N ASP A 97 -12.67 -0.42 -18.68
CA ASP A 97 -13.20 -1.78 -18.50
C ASP A 97 -12.68 -2.45 -17.20
N ALA A 98 -12.62 -1.65 -16.12
CA ALA A 98 -12.05 -2.03 -14.85
C ALA A 98 -13.09 -2.05 -13.73
N HIS A 99 -12.89 -2.96 -12.78
CA HIS A 99 -13.66 -3.01 -11.54
C HIS A 99 -12.74 -2.79 -10.34
N ALA A 100 -13.33 -2.43 -9.20
CA ALA A 100 -12.63 -2.11 -7.97
C ALA A 100 -13.52 -2.46 -6.77
N THR A 101 -12.89 -2.60 -5.61
CA THR A 101 -13.56 -2.71 -4.32
C THR A 101 -13.55 -1.34 -3.64
N PHE A 102 -14.72 -0.77 -3.39
CA PHE A 102 -14.86 0.51 -2.68
C PHE A 102 -15.12 0.24 -1.19
N PHE A 103 -14.16 0.56 -0.33
CA PHE A 103 -14.29 0.43 1.11
C PHE A 103 -15.05 1.64 1.67
N VAL A 104 -16.23 1.37 2.24
CA VAL A 104 -17.21 2.38 2.61
C VAL A 104 -17.12 2.77 4.08
N ILE A 105 -17.06 4.07 4.36
CA ILE A 105 -17.27 4.64 5.69
C ILE A 105 -18.76 4.87 5.91
N GLY A 106 -19.34 4.23 6.93
CA GLY A 106 -20.79 4.27 7.19
C GLY A 106 -21.37 5.68 7.36
N SER A 107 -20.68 6.55 8.10
CA SER A 107 -21.10 7.94 8.32
C SER A 107 -21.10 8.81 7.06
N GLN A 108 -20.48 8.36 5.96
CA GLN A 108 -20.49 9.07 4.67
C GLN A 108 -21.64 8.65 3.76
N VAL A 109 -22.38 7.59 4.11
CA VAL A 109 -23.47 7.02 3.31
C VAL A 109 -24.74 7.89 3.35
N GLU A 110 -24.99 8.59 4.45
CA GLU A 110 -26.16 9.46 4.56
C GLU A 110 -26.13 10.56 3.48
N GLY A 111 -27.23 10.68 2.73
CA GLY A 111 -27.31 11.56 1.56
C GLY A 111 -26.55 11.09 0.30
N ARG A 112 -25.88 9.93 0.35
CA ARG A 112 -25.09 9.35 -0.76
C ARG A 112 -25.40 7.87 -1.04
N LYS A 113 -26.52 7.36 -0.54
CA LYS A 113 -26.96 5.97 -0.75
C LYS A 113 -27.03 5.57 -2.22
N ASP A 114 -27.43 6.49 -3.10
CA ASP A 114 -27.52 6.25 -4.55
C ASP A 114 -26.16 5.91 -5.17
N LYS A 115 -25.06 6.44 -4.63
CA LYS A 115 -23.70 6.14 -5.09
C LYS A 115 -23.34 4.68 -4.86
N LEU A 116 -23.69 4.10 -3.71
CA LEU A 116 -23.45 2.67 -3.43
C LEU A 116 -24.22 1.79 -4.42
N VAL A 117 -25.48 2.11 -4.69
CA VAL A 117 -26.31 1.37 -5.66
C VAL A 117 -25.70 1.48 -7.07
N LYS A 118 -25.26 2.66 -7.48
CA LYS A 118 -24.57 2.86 -8.78
C LYS A 118 -23.28 2.05 -8.87
N LEU A 119 -22.46 2.03 -7.83
CA LEU A 119 -21.23 1.24 -7.79
C LEU A 119 -21.52 -0.26 -8.02
N VAL A 120 -22.47 -0.82 -7.27
CA VAL A 120 -22.87 -2.22 -7.42
C VAL A 120 -23.42 -2.50 -8.82
N LYS A 121 -24.30 -1.63 -9.35
CA LYS A 121 -24.85 -1.78 -10.72
C LYS A 121 -23.80 -1.78 -11.81
N ASN A 122 -22.66 -1.10 -11.59
CA ASN A 122 -21.54 -1.07 -12.53
C ASN A 122 -20.48 -2.16 -12.24
N GLY A 123 -20.82 -3.18 -11.44
CA GLY A 123 -19.97 -4.35 -11.21
C GLY A 123 -18.86 -4.13 -10.19
N HIS A 124 -18.90 -3.05 -9.41
CA HIS A 124 -17.95 -2.83 -8.32
C HIS A 124 -18.37 -3.56 -7.05
N GLU A 125 -17.37 -3.93 -6.23
CA GLU A 125 -17.59 -4.51 -4.91
C GLU A 125 -17.63 -3.42 -3.84
N LEU A 126 -18.42 -3.63 -2.78
CA LEU A 126 -18.43 -2.76 -1.60
C LEU A 126 -17.77 -3.46 -0.40
N GLY A 127 -16.75 -2.82 0.16
CA GLY A 127 -16.09 -3.22 1.40
C GLY A 127 -16.53 -2.35 2.59
N ASN A 128 -16.25 -2.80 3.81
CA ASN A 128 -16.53 -2.04 5.04
C ASN A 128 -15.24 -1.34 5.52
N HIS A 129 -15.28 -0.01 5.64
CA HIS A 129 -14.20 0.84 6.13
C HIS A 129 -14.54 1.50 7.47
N ALA A 130 -15.21 0.77 8.35
CA ALA A 130 -15.74 1.24 9.64
C ALA A 130 -16.85 2.30 9.52
N MET A 131 -17.41 2.68 10.67
CA MET A 131 -18.50 3.67 10.71
C MET A 131 -17.99 5.10 10.56
N HIS A 132 -16.82 5.41 11.12
CA HIS A 132 -16.18 6.73 11.08
C HIS A 132 -14.71 6.58 10.71
N ASP A 133 -14.10 7.67 10.22
CA ASP A 133 -12.66 7.76 10.00
C ASP A 133 -11.92 7.90 11.35
N GLU A 134 -11.80 6.77 12.04
CA GLU A 134 -11.08 6.68 13.31
C GLU A 134 -10.38 5.32 13.46
N PRO A 135 -9.27 5.25 14.21
CA PRO A 135 -8.56 4.00 14.40
C PRO A 135 -9.43 2.97 15.15
N SER A 136 -9.73 1.81 14.56
CA SER A 136 -10.58 0.80 15.23
C SER A 136 -10.07 0.36 16.61
N ARG A 137 -8.76 0.49 16.87
CA ARG A 137 -8.14 0.22 18.17
C ARG A 137 -8.55 1.17 19.30
N SER A 138 -9.17 2.31 19.01
CA SER A 138 -9.71 3.23 20.02
C SER A 138 -11.13 2.87 20.46
N LEU A 139 -11.78 1.92 19.79
CA LEU A 139 -13.13 1.48 20.11
C LEU A 139 -13.12 0.28 21.07
N SER A 140 -14.19 0.12 21.86
CA SER A 140 -14.44 -1.13 22.56
C SER A 140 -14.84 -2.22 21.55
N ASN A 141 -14.61 -3.49 21.89
CA ASN A 141 -15.01 -4.61 21.02
C ASN A 141 -16.53 -4.61 20.75
N GLU A 142 -17.34 -4.22 21.74
CA GLU A 142 -18.79 -4.12 21.58
C GLU A 142 -19.16 -3.04 20.57
N GLN A 143 -18.57 -1.85 20.69
CA GLN A 143 -18.82 -0.73 19.77
C GLN A 143 -18.35 -1.07 18.35
N LEU A 144 -17.14 -1.63 18.22
CA LEU A 144 -16.60 -2.04 16.92
C LEU A 144 -17.51 -3.08 16.24
N LEU A 145 -17.95 -4.11 16.97
CA LEU A 145 -18.82 -5.14 16.41
C LEU A 145 -20.17 -4.57 15.98
N LYS A 146 -20.75 -3.69 16.81
CA LYS A 146 -21.99 -2.98 16.49
C LYS A 146 -21.86 -2.17 15.20
N GLU A 147 -20.79 -1.38 15.08
CA GLU A 147 -20.51 -0.55 13.90
C GLU A 147 -20.28 -1.40 12.65
N VAL A 148 -19.52 -2.49 12.76
CA VAL A 148 -19.32 -3.44 11.65
C VAL A 148 -20.67 -3.97 11.14
N HIS A 149 -21.59 -4.33 12.04
CA HIS A 149 -22.92 -4.80 11.66
C HIS A 149 -23.79 -3.70 11.05
N GLN A 150 -23.71 -2.47 11.55
CA GLN A 150 -24.45 -1.33 11.01
C GLN A 150 -24.03 -1.03 9.57
N VAL A 151 -22.72 -0.91 9.33
CA VAL A 151 -22.21 -0.67 7.97
C VAL A 151 -22.53 -1.85 7.06
N LYS A 152 -22.38 -3.09 7.53
CA LYS A 152 -22.78 -4.28 6.75
C LYS A 152 -24.25 -4.24 6.32
N ALA A 153 -25.15 -3.77 7.17
CA ALA A 153 -26.56 -3.63 6.82
C ALA A 153 -26.76 -2.60 5.69
N MET A 154 -26.05 -1.46 5.72
CA MET A 154 -26.08 -0.46 4.66
C MET A 154 -25.57 -1.02 3.32
N LEU A 155 -24.48 -1.80 3.33
CA LEU A 155 -23.95 -2.44 2.12
C LEU A 155 -24.92 -3.47 1.55
N THR A 156 -25.54 -4.27 2.42
CA THR A 156 -26.53 -5.29 2.04
C THR A 156 -27.80 -4.66 1.47
N GLU A 157 -28.25 -3.52 2.02
CA GLU A 157 -29.37 -2.73 1.49
C GLU A 157 -29.09 -2.29 0.05
N ALA A 158 -27.88 -1.77 -0.22
CA ALA A 158 -27.48 -1.36 -1.57
C ALA A 158 -27.44 -2.54 -2.55
N LEU A 159 -26.87 -3.68 -2.14
CA LEU A 159 -26.85 -4.91 -2.95
C LEU A 159 -28.27 -5.40 -3.27
N GLY A 160 -29.16 -5.44 -2.27
CA GLY A 160 -30.54 -5.86 -2.43
C GLY A 160 -31.35 -4.94 -3.35
N ALA A 161 -31.11 -3.63 -3.29
CA ALA A 161 -31.76 -2.65 -4.17
C ALA A 161 -31.41 -2.86 -5.65
N VAL A 162 -30.21 -3.39 -5.96
CA VAL A 162 -29.82 -3.75 -7.33
C VAL A 162 -30.54 -5.03 -7.76
N GLN A 163 -30.49 -6.08 -6.94
CA GLN A 163 -31.11 -7.37 -7.26
C GLN A 163 -32.63 -7.26 -7.50
N LEU A 164 -33.33 -6.39 -6.75
CA LEU A 164 -34.76 -6.14 -6.95
C LEU A 164 -35.07 -5.32 -8.21
N ALA A 165 -34.13 -4.51 -8.69
CA ALA A 165 -34.33 -3.72 -9.90
C ALA A 165 -34.10 -4.53 -11.18
N ASP A 166 -33.37 -5.65 -11.08
CA ASP A 166 -33.04 -6.55 -12.18
C ASP A 166 -33.98 -7.78 -12.27
N ALA A 167 -34.92 -7.92 -11.33
CA ALA A 167 -35.94 -8.98 -11.27
C ALA A 167 -37.25 -8.56 -11.94
#